data_AF-A0A4R1B8N0-F1
#
_entry.id   AF-A0A4R1B8N0-F1
#
_cell.length_a   1.000
_cell.length_b   1.000
_cell.length_c   1.000
_cell.angle_alpha   90.00
_cell.angle_beta   90.00
_cell.angle_gamma   90.00
#
_symmetry.space_group_name_H-M   'P 1'
#
loop_
_entity.id
_entity.type
_entity.pdbx_description
1 polymer ?
#
loop_
_entity_poly.entity_id
_entity_poly.type
_entity_poly.pdbx_seq_one_letter_code
_entity_poly.pdbx_strand_id
1 'polypeptide(L)' 'MENREKRQLEKLYVRETQQYLQQLREGASHEQLDEQKHKVLELSRLLDQQMRSGDPSGRQLRTHS' A
#
# COMPACT_ATOMS: atom_id res chain seq x y z
N MET A 1 8.60 -9.64 16.76
CA MET A 1 7.77 -8.41 16.82
C MET A 1 7.34 -7.93 15.43
N GLU A 2 8.21 -8.05 14.43
CA GLU A 2 8.03 -7.69 13.01
C GLU A 2 6.68 -8.08 12.36
N ASN A 3 6.16 -9.27 12.66
CA ASN A 3 4.94 -9.79 12.02
C ASN A 3 3.66 -9.06 12.47
N ARG A 4 3.66 -8.40 13.64
CA ARG A 4 2.50 -7.63 14.13
C ARG A 4 2.42 -6.27 13.45
N GLU A 5 3.57 -5.61 13.28
CA GLU A 5 3.68 -4.31 12.61
C GLU A 5 3.34 -4.44 11.12
N LYS A 6 3.86 -5.48 10.46
CA LYS A 6 3.48 -5.81 9.07
C LYS A 6 1.96 -5.96 8.91
N ARG A 7 1.32 -6.76 9.76
CA ARG A 7 -0.15 -6.96 9.71
C ARG A 7 -0.93 -5.67 9.98
N GLN A 8 -0.42 -4.78 10.83
CA GLN A 8 -1.05 -3.48 11.06
C GLN A 8 -0.93 -2.59 9.83
N LEU A 9 0.24 -2.58 9.18
CA LEU A 9 0.47 -1.82 7.96
C LEU A 9 -0.39 -2.33 6.79
N GLU A 10 -0.54 -3.65 6.63
CA GLU A 10 -1.42 -4.26 5.64
C GLU A 10 -2.89 -3.86 5.86
N LYS A 11 -3.35 -3.86 7.12
CA LYS A 11 -4.71 -3.41 7.46
C LYS A 11 -4.93 -1.94 7.13
N LEU A 12 -3.95 -1.08 7.43
CA LEU A 12 -4.01 0.33 7.09
C LEU A 12 -4.07 0.53 5.57
N TYR A 13 -3.20 -0.13 4.82
CA TYR A 13 -3.21 -0.08 3.36
C TYR A 13 -4.56 -0.48 2.76
N VAL A 14 -5.14 -1.59 3.21
CA VAL A 14 -6.45 -2.06 2.73
C VAL A 14 -7.54 -1.05 3.04
N ARG A 15 -7.56 -0.50 4.27
CA ARG A 15 -8.55 0.50 4.68
C ARG A 15 -8.48 1.77 3.82
N GLU A 16 -7.29 2.33 3.65
CA GLU A 16 -7.11 3.57 2.88
C GLU A 16 -7.43 3.36 1.40
N THR A 17 -7.16 2.16 0.87
CA THR A 17 -7.53 1.79 -0.51
C THR A 17 -9.04 1.68 -0.67
N GLN A 18 -9.74 1.07 0.29
CA GLN A 18 -11.21 1.01 0.26
C GLN A 18 -11.83 2.40 0.32
N GLN A 19 -11.29 3.28 1.17
CA GLN A 19 -11.74 4.66 1.26
C GLN A 19 -11.51 5.42 -0.05
N TYR A 20 -10.37 5.23 -0.71
CA TYR A 20 -10.10 5.81 -2.02
C TYR A 20 -11.12 5.36 -3.08
N LEU A 21 -11.41 4.05 -3.15
CA LEU A 21 -12.39 3.51 -4.09
C LEU A 21 -13.81 4.00 -3.79
N GLN A 22 -14.15 4.17 -2.52
CA GLN A 22 -15.42 4.75 -2.11
C GLN A 22 -15.53 6.22 -2.56
N GLN A 23 -14.50 7.02 -2.31
CA GLN A 23 -14.43 8.42 -2.75
C GLN A 23 -14.54 8.55 -4.28
N LEU A 24 -13.91 7.64 -5.04
CA LEU A 24 -14.07 7.57 -6.49
C LEU A 24 -15.52 7.31 -6.91
N ARG A 25 -16.20 6.38 -6.23
CA ARG A 25 -17.61 6.06 -6.50
C ARG A 25 -18.54 7.22 -6.14
N GLU A 26 -18.25 7.93 -5.06
CA GLU A 26 -19.07 9.05 -4.57
C GLU A 26 -18.80 10.36 -5.30
N GLY A 27 -17.82 10.40 -6.22
CA GLY A 27 -17.49 11.59 -7.00
C GLY A 27 -16.77 12.66 -6.18
N ALA A 28 -15.90 12.24 -5.26
CA ALA A 28 -15.05 13.16 -4.49
C ALA A 28 -14.23 14.08 -5.40
N SER A 29 -13.82 15.23 -4.86
CA SER A 29 -13.06 16.22 -5.63
C SER A 29 -11.70 15.65 -6.05
N HIS A 30 -11.13 16.20 -7.13
CA HIS A 30 -9.82 15.78 -7.61
C HIS A 30 -8.73 15.91 -6.54
N GLU A 31 -8.79 16.99 -5.75
CA GLU A 31 -7.87 17.24 -4.63
C GLU A 31 -7.98 16.14 -3.56
N GLN A 32 -9.19 15.75 -3.16
CA GLN A 32 -9.42 14.67 -2.20
C GLN A 32 -8.91 13.32 -2.72
N LEU A 33 -9.12 13.06 -4.01
CA LEU A 33 -8.66 11.84 -4.66
C LEU A 33 -7.14 11.79 -4.76
N ASP A 34 -6.48 12.92 -5.05
CA ASP A 34 -5.03 13.00 -5.11
C ASP A 34 -4.39 12.81 -3.74
N GLU A 35 -4.91 13.47 -2.69
CA GLU A 35 -4.46 13.25 -1.32
C GLU A 35 -4.57 11.77 -0.91
N GLN A 36 -5.71 11.15 -1.20
CA GLN A 36 -5.95 9.77 -0.83
C GLN A 36 -5.08 8.80 -1.64
N LYS A 37 -4.87 9.08 -2.93
CA LYS A 37 -3.92 8.35 -3.78
C LYS A 37 -2.50 8.44 -3.24
N HIS A 38 -2.06 9.62 -2.78
CA HIS A 38 -0.74 9.80 -2.17
C HIS A 38 -0.57 8.91 -0.94
N LYS A 39 -1.56 8.86 -0.04
CA LYS A 39 -1.54 8.00 1.15
C LYS A 39 -1.45 6.52 0.80
N VAL A 40 -2.25 6.06 -0.18
CA VAL A 40 -2.24 4.66 -0.63
C VAL A 40 -0.87 4.28 -1.22
N LEU A 41 -0.27 5.16 -2.02
CA LEU A 41 1.05 4.93 -2.61
C LEU A 41 2.17 4.91 -1.56
N GLU A 42 2.08 5.76 -0.53
CA GLU A 42 3.04 5.75 0.58
C GLU A 42 2.97 4.43 1.36
N LEU A 43 1.77 3.99 1.72
CA LEU A 43 1.57 2.71 2.42
C LEU A 43 2.06 1.52 1.58
N SER A 44 1.84 1.54 0.26
CA SER A 44 2.37 0.52 -0.65
C SER A 44 3.90 0.47 -0.64
N ARG A 45 4.57 1.64 -0.62
CA ARG A 45 6.05 1.69 -0.57
C ARG A 45 6.58 1.16 0.76
N LEU A 46 5.93 1.48 1.87
CA LEU A 46 6.32 0.98 3.19
C LEU A 46 6.16 -0.54 3.30
N LEU A 47 5.09 -1.10 2.72
CA LEU A 47 4.89 -2.55 2.63
C LEU A 47 5.99 -3.21 1.79
N ASP A 48 6.30 -2.65 0.62
CA ASP A 48 7.37 -3.16 -0.25
C ASP A 48 8.75 -3.11 0.43
N GLN A 49 9.03 -2.06 1.20
CA GLN A 49 10.27 -1.93 1.97
C GLN A 49 10.36 -3.01 3.06
N GLN A 50 9.30 -3.21 3.82
CA GLN A 50 9.24 -4.28 4.84
C GLN A 50 9.39 -5.67 4.23
N MET A 51 8.83 -5.92 3.05
CA MET A 51 9.02 -7.19 2.33
C MET A 51 10.47 -7.45 1.93
N ARG A 52 11.21 -6.39 1.55
CA ARG A 52 12.63 -6.50 1.18
C ARG A 52 13.55 -6.67 2.39
N SER A 53 13.15 -6.15 3.55
CA SER A 53 13.90 -6.30 4.81
C SER A 53 13.76 -7.72 5.42
N GLY A 54 12.63 -8.39 5.17
CA GLY A 54 12.32 -9.68 5.79
C GLY A 54 12.79 -10.94 5.05
N ASP A 55 13.14 -10.89 3.77
CA ASP A 55 13.63 -12.07 3.03
C ASP A 55 14.36 -11.68 1.70
N PRO A 56 15.66 -11.93 1.54
CA PRO A 56 16.36 -11.70 0.26
C PRO A 56 15.99 -12.72 -0.84
N SER A 57 15.20 -13.76 -0.54
CA SER A 57 14.95 -14.89 -1.45
C SER A 57 13.82 -14.65 -2.46
N GLY A 58 13.00 -13.61 -2.30
CA GLY A 58 11.90 -13.28 -3.23
C GLY A 58 12.33 -12.57 -4.53
N ARG A 59 13.64 -12.35 -4.72
CA ARG A 59 14.17 -11.43 -5.75
C ARG A 59 14.22 -12.01 -7.17
N GLN A 60 13.85 -13.28 -7.40
CA GLN A 60 14.04 -13.94 -8.70
C GLN A 60 12.83 -13.94 -9.66
N LEU A 61 11.64 -13.48 -9.26
CA LEU A 61 10.44 -13.62 -10.13
C LEU A 61 10.11 -12.41 -11.02
N ARG A 62 10.92 -11.34 -11.00
CA ARG A 62 10.64 -10.10 -11.77
C ARG A 62 11.65 -9.75 -12.86
N THR A 63 12.65 -10.58 -13.12
CA THR A 63 13.58 -10.40 -14.25
C THR A 63 13.50 -11.57 -15.20
N HIS A 64 12.41 -11.65 -15.96
CA HIS A 64 12.43 -12.29 -17.27
C HIS A 64 11.77 -11.33 -18.26
N SER A 65 12.63 -10.55 -18.91
CA SER A 65 12.41 -9.90 -20.20
C SER A 65 13.57 -10.32 -21.08
#